data_AF-A0A7V4M3P0-F1
#
_entry.id   AF-A0A7V4M3P0-F1
#
_cell.length_a   1.000
_cell.length_b   1.000
_cell.length_c   1.000
_cell.angle_alpha   90.00
_cell.angle_beta   90.00
_cell.angle_gamma   90.00
#
_symmetry.space_group_name_H-M   'P 1'
#
loop_
_entity.id
_entity.type
_entity.pdbx_description
1 polymer ?
#
loop_
_entity_poly.entity_id
_entity_poly.type
_entity_poly.pdbx_seq_one_letter_code
_entity_poly.pdbx_strand_id
1 'polypeptide(L)'
;MTKIVRFSVSVEDDLLEKFDRFCKEEHFATRSEAVRQIIRDTLTRRAWVGQSHEAAGTLTLVYDHHRAQLRDKLLAVQHDHTDHVVATLHVHLEHDLCLEVIALRGPADKLQQLAAQLRGLKGIFKGELVMASAQT
;
A
#
# COMPACT_ATOMS: atom_id res chain seq x y z
N MET A 1 -20.93 16.99 -4.03
CA MET A 1 -20.84 16.19 -5.27
C MET A 1 -19.69 16.71 -6.11
N THR A 2 -18.66 15.89 -6.31
CA THR A 2 -17.49 16.25 -7.13
C THR A 2 -17.90 16.31 -8.59
N LYS A 3 -17.59 17.42 -9.28
CA LYS A 3 -18.00 17.64 -10.68
C LYS A 3 -17.15 16.78 -11.62
N ILE A 4 -17.78 15.97 -12.47
CA ILE A 4 -17.07 15.19 -13.50
C ILE A 4 -16.66 16.13 -14.63
N VAL A 5 -15.36 16.14 -14.97
CA VAL A 5 -14.80 16.92 -16.08
C VAL A 5 -14.33 15.96 -17.17
N ARG A 6 -14.65 16.25 -18.43
CA ARG A 6 -14.15 15.53 -19.61
C ARG A 6 -12.98 16.28 -20.23
N PHE A 7 -11.92 15.55 -20.54
CA PHE A 7 -10.78 16.04 -21.29
C PHE A 7 -10.36 14.98 -22.33
N SER A 8 -9.66 15.43 -23.38
CA SER A 8 -9.16 14.57 -24.45
C SER A 8 -7.64 14.49 -24.38
N VAL A 9 -7.07 13.34 -24.72
CA VAL A 9 -5.63 13.09 -24.75
C VAL A 9 -5.29 12.47 -26.10
N SER A 10 -4.20 12.94 -26.71
CA SER A 10 -3.60 12.30 -27.89
C SER A 10 -2.49 11.36 -27.44
N VAL A 11 -2.48 10.15 -27.99
CA VAL A 11 -1.48 9.09 -27.72
C VAL A 11 -1.18 8.35 -29.02
N GLU A 12 -0.02 7.71 -29.09
CA GLU A 12 0.36 6.84 -30.19
C GLU A 12 -0.60 5.63 -30.30
N ASP A 13 -0.87 5.20 -31.53
CA ASP A 13 -1.82 4.12 -31.81
C ASP A 13 -1.42 2.80 -31.14
N ASP A 14 -0.13 2.43 -31.23
CA ASP A 14 0.40 1.21 -30.62
C ASP A 14 0.36 1.25 -29.08
N LEU A 15 0.45 2.45 -28.50
CA LEU A 15 0.33 2.66 -27.06
C LEU A 15 -1.13 2.50 -26.62
N LEU A 16 -2.09 3.01 -27.40
CA LEU A 16 -3.51 2.85 -27.13
C LEU A 16 -3.92 1.37 -27.19
N GLU A 17 -3.40 0.62 -28.17
CA GLU A 17 -3.65 -0.83 -28.28
C GLU A 17 -3.12 -1.60 -27.05
N LYS A 18 -1.90 -1.28 -26.60
CA LYS A 18 -1.33 -1.87 -25.37
C LYS A 18 -2.18 -1.54 -24.15
N PHE A 19 -2.66 -0.30 -24.06
CA PHE A 19 -3.51 0.14 -22.96
C PHE A 19 -4.88 -0.55 -22.96
N ASP A 20 -5.47 -0.78 -24.13
CA ASP A 20 -6.71 -1.53 -24.26
C ASP A 20 -6.58 -2.98 -23.82
N ARG A 21 -5.46 -3.62 -24.17
CA ARG A 21 -5.16 -4.98 -23.71
C ARG A 21 -5.04 -5.02 -22.19
N PHE A 22 -4.27 -4.10 -21.61
CA PHE A 22 -4.16 -3.93 -20.16
C PHE A 22 -5.55 -3.74 -19.50
N CYS A 23 -6.42 -2.90 -20.08
CA CYS A 23 -7.77 -2.68 -19.53
C CYS A 23 -8.60 -3.98 -19.50
N LYS A 24 -8.47 -4.84 -20.52
CA LYS A 24 -9.18 -6.12 -20.59
C LYS A 24 -8.63 -7.15 -19.61
N GLU A 25 -7.31 -7.25 -19.51
CA GLU A 25 -6.61 -8.18 -18.62
C GLU A 25 -6.90 -7.88 -17.14
N GLU A 26 -6.91 -6.60 -16.77
CA GLU A 26 -7.23 -6.14 -15.40
C GLU A 26 -8.74 -5.94 -15.17
N HIS A 27 -9.58 -6.34 -16.12
CA HIS A 27 -11.05 -6.28 -16.04
C HIS A 27 -11.64 -4.89 -15.70
N PHE A 28 -11.04 -3.81 -16.22
CA PHE A 28 -11.59 -2.46 -16.05
C PHE A 28 -12.91 -2.31 -16.82
N ALA A 29 -13.90 -1.67 -16.17
CA ALA A 29 -15.20 -1.42 -16.79
C ALA A 29 -15.14 -0.46 -18.00
N THR A 30 -14.25 0.53 -17.96
CA THR A 30 -14.02 1.48 -19.06
C THR A 30 -12.58 1.99 -19.06
N ARG A 31 -12.09 2.49 -20.22
CA ARG A 31 -10.81 3.21 -20.30
C ARG A 31 -10.73 4.37 -19.31
N SER A 32 -11.84 5.09 -19.12
CA SER A 32 -11.90 6.22 -18.17
C SER A 32 -11.71 5.79 -16.73
N GLU A 33 -12.11 4.57 -16.36
CA GLU A 33 -11.84 4.01 -15.02
C GLU A 33 -10.36 3.70 -14.85
N ALA A 34 -9.76 3.00 -15.82
CA ALA A 34 -8.33 2.70 -15.83
C ALA A 34 -7.48 3.97 -15.75
N VAL A 35 -7.79 4.98 -16.58
CA VAL A 35 -7.11 6.29 -16.56
C VAL A 35 -7.28 6.98 -15.20
N ARG A 36 -8.48 6.94 -14.61
CA ARG A 36 -8.73 7.56 -13.30
C ARG A 36 -7.90 6.87 -12.21
N GLN A 37 -7.84 5.55 -12.22
CA GLN A 37 -7.06 4.79 -11.24
C GLN A 37 -5.56 5.09 -11.39
N ILE A 38 -5.02 5.08 -12.62
CA ILE A 38 -3.62 5.41 -12.90
C ILE A 38 -3.29 6.84 -12.46
N ILE A 39 -4.17 7.81 -12.75
CA ILE A 39 -3.99 9.21 -12.31
C ILE A 39 -3.96 9.26 -10.78
N ARG A 40 -4.92 8.62 -10.10
CA ARG A 40 -4.96 8.58 -8.63
C ARG A 40 -3.71 7.95 -8.06
N ASP A 41 -3.32 6.78 -8.54
CA ASP A 41 -2.15 6.05 -8.05
C ASP A 41 -0.86 6.86 -8.25
N THR A 42 -0.74 7.53 -9.40
CA THR A 42 0.42 8.39 -9.71
C THR A 42 0.46 9.62 -8.82
N LEU A 43 -0.66 10.35 -8.69
CA LEU A 43 -0.75 11.54 -7.84
C LEU A 43 -0.55 11.19 -6.36
N THR A 44 -1.10 10.07 -5.92
CA THR A 44 -0.97 9.54 -4.57
C THR A 44 0.49 9.20 -4.27
N ARG A 45 1.17 8.46 -5.18
CA ARG A 45 2.60 8.16 -5.07
C ARG A 45 3.45 9.43 -5.01
N ARG A 46 3.10 10.47 -5.78
CA ARG A 46 3.84 11.74 -5.83
C ARG A 46 3.59 12.64 -4.62
N ALA A 47 2.35 12.70 -4.13
CA ALA A 47 1.99 13.45 -2.93
C ALA A 47 2.79 12.97 -1.70
N TRP A 48 3.11 11.67 -1.64
CA TRP A 48 3.92 11.14 -0.55
C TRP A 48 5.41 11.52 -0.62
N VAL A 49 5.89 12.00 -1.77
CA VAL A 49 7.27 12.51 -1.92
C VAL A 49 7.37 13.94 -1.35
N GLY A 50 6.25 14.60 -1.03
CA GLY A 50 6.22 15.96 -0.50
C GLY A 50 5.22 16.14 0.64
N GLN A 51 5.72 16.05 1.87
CA GLN A 51 5.15 16.62 3.12
C GLN A 51 3.97 15.90 3.82
N SER A 52 4.18 15.76 5.14
CA SER A 52 3.31 15.65 6.35
C SER A 52 1.78 15.77 6.23
N HIS A 53 1.14 15.09 5.29
CA HIS A 53 -0.32 14.89 5.34
C HIS A 53 -0.68 13.61 6.08
N GLU A 54 -1.82 13.63 6.78
CA GLU A 54 -2.44 12.41 7.30
C GLU A 54 -2.69 11.45 6.14
N ALA A 55 -2.29 10.19 6.34
CA ALA A 55 -2.47 9.12 5.40
C ALA A 55 -2.95 7.86 6.12
N ALA A 56 -3.53 6.96 5.35
CA ALA A 56 -3.77 5.58 5.77
C ALA A 56 -2.84 4.66 4.97
N GLY A 57 -2.68 3.43 5.39
CA GLY A 57 -1.93 2.44 4.62
C GLY A 57 -2.06 1.04 5.19
N THR A 58 -1.56 0.07 4.46
CA THR A 58 -1.34 -1.28 4.93
C THR A 58 0.12 -1.65 4.75
N LEU A 59 0.69 -2.28 5.77
CA LEU A 59 1.98 -2.95 5.68
C LEU A 59 1.74 -4.45 5.68
N THR A 60 2.07 -5.09 4.57
CA THR A 60 2.01 -6.55 4.45
C THR A 60 3.40 -7.13 4.69
N LEU A 61 3.52 -7.99 5.70
CA LEU A 61 4.73 -8.72 6.05
C LEU A 61 4.54 -10.21 5.79
N VAL A 62 5.60 -10.88 5.35
CA VAL A 62 5.69 -12.34 5.32
C VAL A 62 6.92 -12.75 6.11
N TYR A 63 6.78 -13.66 7.07
CA TYR A 63 7.88 -14.11 7.91
C TYR A 63 7.66 -15.51 8.48
N ASP A 64 8.76 -16.12 8.92
CA ASP A 64 8.76 -17.40 9.62
C ASP A 64 8.53 -17.20 11.14
N HIS A 65 7.43 -17.75 11.66
CA HIS A 65 7.02 -17.55 13.05
C HIS A 65 7.73 -18.45 14.06
N HIS A 66 8.48 -19.47 13.63
CA HIS A 66 9.32 -20.27 14.53
C HIS A 66 10.50 -19.46 15.08
N ARG A 67 10.79 -18.30 14.48
CA ARG A 67 11.77 -17.33 14.98
C ARG A 67 11.16 -16.56 16.15
N ALA A 68 11.16 -17.17 17.34
CA ALA A 68 10.53 -16.62 18.55
C ALA A 68 10.88 -15.13 18.81
N GLN A 69 12.16 -14.74 18.63
CA GLN A 69 12.60 -13.35 18.81
C GLN A 69 11.98 -12.36 17.83
N LEU A 70 11.52 -12.80 16.65
CA LEU A 70 10.91 -11.94 15.65
C LEU A 70 9.51 -11.52 16.06
N ARG A 71 8.68 -12.49 16.51
CA ARG A 71 7.31 -12.22 16.96
C ARG A 71 7.28 -11.21 18.10
N ASP A 72 8.13 -11.39 19.11
CA ASP A 72 8.15 -10.51 20.27
C ASP A 72 8.64 -9.10 19.89
N LYS A 73 9.58 -8.98 18.94
CA LYS A 73 10.01 -7.68 18.38
C LYS A 73 8.93 -7.01 17.54
N LEU A 74 8.22 -7.77 16.71
CA LEU A 74 7.09 -7.26 15.92
C LEU A 74 6.02 -6.68 16.84
N LEU A 75 5.65 -7.43 17.89
CA LEU A 75 4.67 -7.00 18.87
C LEU A 75 5.14 -5.76 19.64
N ALA A 76 6.40 -5.72 20.08
CA ALA A 76 6.97 -4.57 20.78
C ALA A 76 6.94 -3.30 19.90
N VAL A 77 7.42 -3.38 18.66
CA VAL A 77 7.43 -2.22 17.74
C VAL A 77 6.00 -1.74 17.43
N GLN A 78 5.05 -2.65 17.24
CA GLN A 78 3.64 -2.29 17.04
C GLN A 78 3.04 -1.64 18.30
N HIS A 79 3.36 -2.16 19.49
CA HIS A 79 2.88 -1.62 20.76
C HIS A 79 3.45 -0.23 21.08
N ASP A 80 4.70 0.03 20.69
CA ASP A 80 5.32 1.36 20.81
C ASP A 80 4.69 2.41 19.87
N HIS A 81 3.91 1.97 18.88
CA HIS A 81 3.26 2.82 17.86
C HIS A 81 1.74 2.60 17.79
N THR A 82 1.08 2.36 18.94
CA THR A 82 -0.39 2.18 19.02
C THR A 82 -1.19 3.36 18.47
N ASP A 83 -0.62 4.57 18.48
CA ASP A 83 -1.23 5.76 17.86
C ASP A 83 -1.30 5.69 16.33
N HIS A 84 -0.51 4.80 15.71
CA HIS A 84 -0.42 4.63 14.26
C HIS A 84 -0.88 3.26 13.76
N VAL A 85 -0.83 2.22 14.59
CA VAL A 85 -1.33 0.88 14.28
C VAL A 85 -2.82 0.80 14.60
N VAL A 86 -3.64 0.70 13.57
CA VAL A 86 -5.11 0.64 13.71
C VAL A 86 -5.58 -0.78 13.99
N ALA A 87 -5.06 -1.74 13.23
CA ALA A 87 -5.42 -3.15 13.36
C ALA A 87 -4.36 -4.01 12.67
N THR A 88 -4.29 -5.27 13.09
CA THR A 88 -3.39 -6.26 12.51
C THR A 88 -4.18 -7.52 12.18
N LEU A 89 -4.08 -7.98 10.93
CA LEU A 89 -4.60 -9.27 10.48
C LEU A 89 -3.44 -10.25 10.34
N HIS A 90 -3.50 -11.38 11.04
CA HIS A 90 -2.52 -12.45 10.95
C HIS A 90 -3.12 -13.67 10.25
N VAL A 91 -2.40 -14.22 9.28
CA VAL A 91 -2.80 -15.39 8.51
C VAL A 91 -1.65 -16.39 8.48
N HIS A 92 -1.93 -17.65 8.83
CA HIS A 92 -0.98 -18.74 8.61
C HIS A 92 -1.04 -19.15 7.13
N LEU A 93 0.05 -18.93 6.39
CA LEU A 93 0.17 -19.35 4.99
C LEU A 93 0.55 -20.83 4.91
N GLU A 94 1.50 -21.23 5.75
CA GLU A 94 2.02 -22.59 5.87
C GLU A 94 2.36 -22.89 7.34
N HIS A 95 2.96 -24.06 7.60
CA HIS A 95 3.32 -24.47 8.95
C HIS A 95 4.35 -23.54 9.62
N ASP A 96 5.20 -22.87 8.85
CA ASP A 96 6.25 -21.96 9.32
C ASP A 96 6.00 -20.52 8.88
N LEU A 97 5.33 -20.29 7.74
CA LEU A 97 5.09 -18.95 7.21
C LEU A 97 3.79 -18.31 7.70
N CYS A 98 3.93 -17.06 8.13
CA CYS A 98 2.84 -16.17 8.45
C CYS A 98 2.83 -14.97 7.51
N LEU A 99 1.62 -14.53 7.16
CA LEU A 99 1.35 -13.25 6.52
C LEU A 99 0.65 -12.35 7.53
N GLU A 100 1.15 -11.13 7.68
CA GLU A 100 0.60 -10.15 8.59
C GLU A 100 0.29 -8.86 7.82
N VAL A 101 -0.96 -8.40 7.86
CA VAL A 101 -1.38 -7.13 7.27
C VAL A 101 -1.69 -6.16 8.39
N ILE A 102 -0.85 -5.13 8.52
CA ILE A 102 -0.96 -4.11 9.55
C ILE A 102 -1.59 -2.87 8.93
N ALA A 103 -2.82 -2.54 9.33
CA ALA A 103 -3.49 -1.31 8.95
C ALA A 103 -2.91 -0.14 9.77
N LEU A 104 -2.49 0.91 9.07
CA LEU A 104 -1.79 2.06 9.62
C LEU A 104 -2.54 3.37 9.31
N ARG A 105 -2.49 4.33 10.23
CA ARG A 105 -3.01 5.70 10.02
C ARG A 105 -2.17 6.74 10.76
N GLY A 106 -1.84 7.84 10.09
CA GLY A 106 -1.08 8.94 10.68
C GLY A 106 -0.26 9.70 9.64
N PRO A 107 0.70 10.54 10.09
CA PRO A 107 1.58 11.29 9.19
C PRO A 107 2.38 10.35 8.28
N ALA A 108 2.39 10.63 6.98
CA ALA A 108 3.00 9.73 5.99
C ALA A 108 4.47 9.38 6.28
N ASP A 109 5.25 10.33 6.80
CA ASP A 109 6.65 10.13 7.21
C ASP A 109 6.77 9.17 8.40
N LYS A 110 5.87 9.28 9.39
CA LYS A 110 5.82 8.36 10.53
C LYS A 110 5.43 6.95 10.10
N LEU A 111 4.45 6.81 9.20
CA LEU A 111 4.05 5.52 8.68
C LEU A 111 5.18 4.86 7.86
N GLN A 112 5.91 5.64 7.06
CA GLN A 112 7.08 5.16 6.34
C GLN A 112 8.21 4.73 7.28
N GLN A 113 8.47 5.48 8.35
CA GLN A 113 9.47 5.14 9.37
C GLN A 113 9.12 3.83 10.09
N LEU A 114 7.87 3.70 10.57
CA LEU A 114 7.38 2.49 11.22
C LEU A 114 7.48 1.28 10.28
N ALA A 115 7.05 1.45 9.02
CA ALA A 115 7.16 0.40 8.03
C ALA A 115 8.62 0.04 7.72
N ALA A 116 9.54 1.00 7.70
CA ALA A 116 10.96 0.70 7.53
C ALA A 116 11.54 -0.08 8.72
N GLN A 117 11.17 0.28 9.95
CA GLN A 117 11.58 -0.44 11.17
C GLN A 117 11.09 -1.89 11.16
N LEU A 118 9.80 -2.11 10.92
CA LEU A 118 9.19 -3.45 10.90
C LEU A 118 9.79 -4.31 9.79
N ARG A 119 9.95 -3.77 8.57
CA ARG A 119 10.57 -4.47 7.44
C ARG A 119 12.05 -4.80 7.67
N GLY A 120 12.75 -3.98 8.45
CA GLY A 120 14.15 -4.15 8.79
C GLY A 120 14.43 -5.22 9.85
N LEU A 121 13.38 -5.79 10.48
CA LEU A 121 13.56 -6.85 11.47
C LEU A 121 14.12 -8.12 10.81
N LYS A 122 15.11 -8.72 11.47
CA LYS A 122 15.73 -9.96 10.99
C LYS A 122 14.70 -11.09 10.96
N GLY A 123 14.43 -11.61 9.77
CA GLY A 123 13.49 -12.72 9.55
C GLY A 123 12.20 -12.33 8.84
N ILE A 124 12.04 -11.05 8.48
CA ILE A 124 11.08 -10.65 7.45
C ILE A 124 11.57 -11.12 6.08
N PHE A 125 10.72 -11.84 5.36
CA PHE A 125 11.00 -12.34 4.01
C PHE A 125 10.48 -11.38 2.95
N LYS A 126 9.29 -10.83 3.17
CA LYS A 126 8.71 -9.79 2.32
C LYS A 126 8.06 -8.72 3.19
N GLY A 127 8.17 -7.47 2.75
CA GLY A 127 7.59 -6.33 3.42
C GLY A 127 7.18 -5.25 2.44
N GLU A 128 5.88 -5.05 2.28
CA GLU A 128 5.31 -4.15 1.27
C GLU A 128 4.38 -3.14 1.94
N LEU A 129 4.73 -1.86 1.85
CA LEU A 129 3.91 -0.76 2.34
C LEU A 129 3.09 -0.22 1.18
N VAL A 130 1.77 -0.34 1.28
CA VAL A 130 0.82 0.33 0.39
C VAL A 130 0.18 1.44 1.19
N MET A 131 0.43 2.69 0.79
CA MET A 131 -0.24 3.82 1.41
C MET A 131 -1.52 4.14 0.62
N ALA A 132 -2.48 4.78 1.26
CA ALA A 132 -3.73 5.23 0.67
C ALA A 132 -3.96 6.68 1.10
N SER A 133 -4.35 7.55 0.16
CA SER A 133 -4.74 8.90 0.51
C SER A 133 -6.18 8.90 1.05
N ALA A 134 -6.40 9.43 2.24
CA ALA A 134 -7.72 9.83 2.70
C ALA A 134 -7.99 11.27 2.22
N GLN A 135 -8.03 11.49 0.90
CA GLN A 135 -8.59 12.73 0.34
C GLN A 135 -9.93 12.39 -0.30
N THR A 136 -11.00 13.01 0.22
CA THR A 136 -12.36 12.95 -0.34
C THR A 136 -12.51 13.97 -1.46
#